data_AF-A0A378VZE7-F1
#
_entry.id   AF-A0A378VZE7-F1
#
_cell.length_a   1.000
_cell.length_b   1.000
_cell.length_c   1.000
_cell.angle_alpha   90.00
_cell.angle_beta   90.00
_cell.angle_gamma   90.00
#
_symmetry.space_group_name_H-M   'P 1'
#
loop_
_entity.id
_entity.type
_entity.pdbx_description
1 polymer ?
#
loop_
_entity_poly.entity_id
_entity_poly.type
_entity_poly.pdbx_seq_one_letter_code
_entity_poly.pdbx_strand_id
1 'polypeptide(L)' 'MMLELKTELGTGLVVVTHDDELAGRFERVMVMKDGSLHPRQGANA' A
#
# COMPACT_ATOMS: atom_id res chain seq x y z
N MET A 1 -0.15 -5.16 15.64
CA MET A 1 0.67 -5.94 14.67
C MET A 1 0.96 -5.09 13.41
N MET A 2 2.25 -4.97 12.99
CA MET A 2 2.86 -4.19 11.85
C MET A 2 2.38 -2.75 11.55
N LEU A 3 1.07 -2.47 11.53
CA LEU A 3 0.53 -1.11 11.38
C LEU A 3 0.73 -0.25 12.64
N GLU A 4 0.67 -0.86 13.82
CA GLU A 4 0.98 -0.20 15.10
C GLU A 4 2.45 0.24 15.19
N LEU A 5 3.37 -0.56 14.62
CA LEU A 5 4.82 -0.28 14.56
C LEU A 5 5.16 1.02 13.82
N LYS A 6 4.39 1.36 12.76
CA LYS A 6 4.52 2.65 12.05
C LYS A 6 4.33 3.83 12.99
N THR A 7 3.33 3.74 13.88
CA THR A 7 2.94 4.81 14.79
C THR A 7 3.93 4.96 15.93
N GLU A 8 4.48 3.85 16.43
CA GLU A 8 5.45 3.84 17.53
C GLU A 8 6.84 4.36 17.12
N LEU A 9 7.29 4.11 15.89
CA LEU A 9 8.63 4.46 15.42
C LEU A 9 8.70 5.75 14.61
N GLY A 10 7.56 6.36 14.27
CA GLY A 10 7.51 7.56 13.43
C GLY A 10 8.03 7.34 12.01
N THR A 11 7.97 6.12 11.50
CA THR A 11 8.51 5.74 10.18
C THR A 11 7.40 5.50 9.16
N GLY A 12 7.73 5.65 7.87
CA GLY A 12 6.85 5.23 6.79
C GLY A 12 6.93 3.71 6.60
N LEU A 13 5.77 3.05 6.52
CA LEU A 13 5.67 1.63 6.17
C LEU A 13 5.34 1.49 4.68
N VAL A 14 6.21 0.82 3.92
CA VAL A 14 5.97 0.45 2.52
C VAL A 14 5.95 -1.07 2.43
N VAL A 15 4.91 -1.63 1.82
CA VAL A 15 4.75 -3.07 1.61
C VAL A 15 4.65 -3.32 0.11
N VAL A 16 5.46 -4.25 -0.40
CA VAL A 16 5.39 -4.74 -1.77
C VAL A 16 4.83 -6.15 -1.72
N THR A 17 3.75 -6.40 -2.44
CA THR A 17 3.08 -7.70 -2.47
C THR A 17 2.45 -7.94 -3.83
N HIS A 18 2.24 -9.20 -4.17
CA HIS A 18 1.42 -9.62 -5.32
C HIS A 18 -0.03 -9.97 -4.90
N ASP A 19 -0.34 -9.89 -3.61
CA ASP A 19 -1.69 -10.14 -3.06
C ASP A 19 -2.50 -8.84 -3.02
N ASP A 20 -3.49 -8.73 -3.89
CA ASP A 20 -4.37 -7.56 -4.02
C ASP A 20 -5.33 -7.37 -2.83
N GLU A 21 -5.72 -8.46 -2.16
CA GLU A 21 -6.56 -8.39 -0.96
C GLU A 21 -5.79 -7.77 0.20
N LEU A 22 -4.52 -8.18 0.37
CA LEU A 22 -3.63 -7.58 1.36
C LEU A 22 -3.35 -6.11 1.03
N ALA A 23 -3.02 -5.80 -0.21
CA ALA A 23 -2.77 -4.43 -0.65
C ALA A 23 -3.99 -3.52 -0.41
N GLY A 24 -5.19 -4.03 -0.68
CA GLY A 24 -6.45 -3.31 -0.47
C GLY A 24 -6.75 -2.90 0.97
N ARG A 25 -6.05 -3.47 1.97
CA ARG A 25 -6.19 -3.09 3.39
C ARG A 25 -5.38 -1.85 3.77
N PHE A 26 -4.54 -1.32 2.88
CA PHE A 26 -3.72 -0.13 3.13
C PHE A 26 -4.37 1.15 2.59
N GLU A 27 -4.02 2.28 3.19
CA GLU A 27 -4.56 3.61 2.86
C GLU A 27 -4.24 4.05 1.41
N ARG A 28 -3.07 3.66 0.88
CA ARG A 28 -2.62 4.00 -0.47
C ARG A 28 -2.04 2.78 -1.15
N VAL A 29 -2.52 2.51 -2.36
CA VAL A 29 -2.04 1.41 -3.19
C VAL A 29 -1.50 1.96 -4.51
N MET A 30 -0.26 1.60 -4.81
CA MET A 30 0.40 1.90 -6.08
C MET A 30 0.65 0.58 -6.81
N VAL A 31 0.38 0.55 -8.11
CA VAL A 31 0.63 -0.60 -8.99
C VAL A 31 1.88 -0.31 -9.82
N MET A 32 2.83 -1.23 -9.82
CA MET A 32 4.01 -1.15 -10.70
C MET A 32 3.66 -1.77 -12.06
N LYS A 33 3.73 -0.98 -13.12
CA LYS A 33 3.53 -1.41 -14.50
C LYS A 33 4.62 -0.82 -15.37
N ASP A 34 5.28 -1.66 -16.18
CA ASP A 34 6.33 -1.24 -17.11
C ASP A 34 7.42 -0.36 -16.46
N GLY A 35 7.80 -0.70 -15.22
CA GLY A 35 8.82 0.01 -14.44
C GLY A 35 8.36 1.32 -13.78
N SER A 36 7.07 1.67 -13.87
CA SER A 36 6.51 2.89 -13.31
C SER A 36 5.40 2.61 -12.29
N LEU A 37 5.29 3.46 -11.26
CA LEU A 37 4.24 3.36 -10.24
C LEU A 37 3.02 4.20 -10.63
N HIS A 38 1.85 3.57 -10.62
CA HIS A 38 0.57 4.20 -10.92
C HIS A 38 -0.39 4.05 -9.73
N PRO A 39 -1.16 5.09 -9.37
CA PRO A 39 -2.21 4.93 -8.37
C PRO A 39 -3.21 3.85 -8.81
N ARG A 40 -3.61 2.97 -7.90
CA ARG A 40 -4.70 2.04 -8.18
C ARG A 40 -5.99 2.84 -8.36
N GLN A 41 -6.53 2.87 -9.58
CA GLN A 41 -7.81 3.53 -9.87
C GLN A 41 -8.95 2.68 -9.30
N GLY A 42 -9.68 3.24 -8.33
CA GLY A 42 -10.91 2.64 -7.77
C GLY A 42 -10.93 2.56 -6.25
N ALA A 43 -11.52 3.59 -5.62
CA ALA A 43 -12.30 3.51 -4.38
C ALA A 43 -13.02 4.85 -4.16
N ASN A 44 -13.87 5.26 -5.11
CA ASN A 44 -14.90 6.30 -4.96
C ASN A 44 -15.90 6.13 -6.13
N ALA A 45 -16.85 5.23 -5.93
CA ALA A 45 -18.16 5.17 -6.58
C ALA A 45 -19.17 4.77 -5.51
#